data_AF-A0A1I4C4W6-F1
#
_entry.id   AF-A0A1I4C4W6-F1
#
_cell.length_a   1.000
_cell.length_b   1.000
_cell.length_c   1.000
_cell.angle_alpha   90.00
_cell.angle_beta   90.00
_cell.angle_gamma   90.00
#
_symmetry.space_group_name_H-M   'P 1'
#
loop_
_entity.id
_entity.type
_entity.pdbx_description
1 polymer ?
#
loop_
_entity_poly.entity_id
_entity_poly.type
_entity_poly.pdbx_seq_one_letter_code
_entity_poly.pdbx_strand_id
1 'polypeptide(L)'
;MEIADKWIQLGYTAKLVLRIVGILEATYYYRKNKASQKPRVYHGGRPIPGYSLSADGQPVSDEQIKEWISELIADEESAYGYRKLTVCLRRDHQLIINKKKVYRLLKEEGLLQPQRKKNSHHPRRLANNRKITAPNQLWEMDVKYGLL
;
A
#
# COMPACT_ATOMS: atom_id res chain seq x y z
N MET A 1 2.15 8.72 -36.56
CA MET A 1 3.34 8.14 -35.90
C MET A 1 3.86 6.96 -36.70
N GLU A 2 3.01 6.01 -37.08
CA GLU A 2 3.39 4.85 -37.90
C GLU A 2 4.12 5.19 -39.20
N ILE A 3 3.69 6.26 -39.91
CA ILE A 3 4.39 6.75 -41.10
C ILE A 3 5.80 7.24 -40.75
N ALA A 4 5.94 8.05 -39.70
CA ALA A 4 7.25 8.53 -39.26
C ALA A 4 8.16 7.38 -38.79
N ASP A 5 7.62 6.42 -38.04
CA ASP A 5 8.34 5.23 -37.57
C ASP A 5 8.81 4.35 -38.72
N LYS A 6 7.98 4.15 -39.76
CA LYS A 6 8.34 3.40 -40.96
C LYS A 6 9.57 3.99 -41.66
N TRP A 7 9.60 5.31 -41.86
CA TRP A 7 10.74 5.98 -42.51
C TRP A 7 11.97 6.04 -41.60
N ILE A 8 11.79 6.20 -40.29
CA ILE A 8 12.90 6.14 -39.33
C ILE A 8 13.51 4.73 -39.27
N GLN A 9 12.71 3.67 -39.35
CA GLN A 9 13.17 2.28 -39.41
C GLN A 9 13.93 1.96 -40.70
N LEU A 10 13.59 2.62 -41.81
CA LEU A 10 14.33 2.52 -43.08
C LEU A 10 15.68 3.27 -43.06
N GLY A 11 16.05 3.91 -41.94
CA GLY A 11 17.36 4.54 -41.73
C GLY A 11 17.41 6.04 -41.99
N TYR A 12 16.29 6.69 -42.30
CA TYR A 12 16.25 8.13 -42.51
C TYR A 12 16.35 8.90 -41.19
N THR A 13 16.92 10.11 -41.25
CA THR A 13 17.11 10.95 -40.05
C THR A 13 15.77 11.38 -39.44
N ALA A 14 15.55 11.03 -38.17
CA ALA A 14 14.28 11.29 -37.48
C ALA A 14 13.87 12.77 -37.49
N LYS A 15 14.83 13.69 -37.33
CA LYS A 15 14.59 15.14 -37.38
C LYS A 15 14.00 15.61 -38.71
N LEU A 16 14.50 15.07 -39.82
CA LEU A 16 14.03 15.41 -41.15
C LEU A 16 12.64 14.84 -41.39
N VAL A 17 12.43 13.56 -41.06
CA VAL A 17 11.13 12.89 -41.18
C VAL A 17 10.07 13.59 -40.34
N LEU A 18 10.37 13.93 -39.08
CA LEU A 18 9.44 14.62 -38.18
C LEU A 18 9.10 16.03 -38.65
N ARG A 19 10.07 16.74 -39.24
CA ARG A 19 9.85 18.04 -39.88
C ARG A 19 8.90 17.95 -41.07
N ILE A 20 9.07 16.95 -41.93
CA ILE A 20 8.21 16.72 -43.11
C ILE A 20 6.79 16.33 -42.68
N VAL A 21 6.67 15.45 -41.68
CA VAL A 21 5.37 14.97 -41.18
C VAL A 21 4.67 16.04 -40.30
N GLY A 22 5.38 17.12 -39.93
CA GLY A 22 4.83 18.21 -39.13
C GLY A 22 4.61 17.86 -37.66
N ILE A 23 5.37 16.90 -37.12
CA ILE A 23 5.28 16.47 -35.72
C ILE A 23 6.45 17.04 -34.93
N LEU A 24 6.17 17.64 -33.76
CA LEU A 24 7.19 18.09 -32.81
C LEU A 24 8.02 16.91 -32.31
N GLU A 25 9.35 17.06 -32.28
CA GLU A 25 10.26 16.01 -31.79
C GLU A 25 9.91 15.57 -30.36
N ALA A 26 9.57 16.53 -29.49
CA ALA A 26 9.18 16.26 -28.12
C ALA A 26 7.94 15.36 -28.01
N THR A 27 6.94 15.56 -28.87
CA THR A 27 5.70 14.76 -28.85
C THR A 27 5.95 13.36 -29.40
N TYR A 28 6.82 13.24 -30.42
CA TYR A 28 7.24 11.95 -30.97
C TYR A 28 7.94 11.09 -29.91
N TYR A 29 9.01 11.60 -29.30
CA TYR A 29 9.77 10.85 -28.29
C TYR A 29 8.98 10.62 -27.01
N TYR A 30 8.15 11.57 -26.56
CA TYR A 30 7.28 11.36 -25.40
C TYR A 30 6.31 10.18 -25.61
N ARG A 31 5.65 10.13 -26.77
CA ARG A 31 4.71 9.04 -27.10
C ARG A 31 5.42 7.71 -27.27
N LYS A 32 6.59 7.70 -27.90
CA LYS A 32 7.43 6.50 -28.05
C LYS A 32 7.86 5.96 -26.68
N ASN A 33 8.39 6.81 -25.82
CA ASN A 33 8.76 6.44 -24.45
C ASN A 33 7.57 5.94 -23.64
N LYS A 34 6.38 6.53 -23.81
CA LYS A 34 5.15 6.07 -23.14
C LYS A 34 4.69 4.70 -23.64
N ALA A 35 4.80 4.44 -24.95
CA ALA A 35 4.46 3.13 -25.53
C ALA A 35 5.46 2.03 -25.14
N SER A 36 6.73 2.38 -24.94
CA SER A 36 7.79 1.45 -24.50
C SER A 36 7.82 1.20 -23.00
N GLN A 37 7.12 2.00 -22.19
CA GLN A 37 7.05 1.81 -20.75
C GLN A 37 6.19 0.59 -20.41
N LYS A 38 6.85 -0.50 -19.99
CA LYS A 38 6.17 -1.59 -19.28
C LYS A 38 5.49 -1.02 -18.03
N PRO A 39 4.30 -1.53 -17.64
CA PRO A 39 3.65 -1.12 -16.41
C PRO A 39 4.65 -1.30 -15.25
N ARG A 40 4.79 -0.25 -14.43
CA ARG A 40 5.68 -0.32 -13.27
C ARG A 40 5.14 -1.39 -12.32
N VAL A 41 5.94 -2.40 -12.02
CA VAL A 41 5.60 -3.47 -11.05
C VAL A 41 5.45 -2.89 -9.64
N TYR A 42 6.09 -1.76 -9.34
CA TYR A 42 6.04 -1.10 -8.04
C TYR A 42 5.88 0.42 -8.17
N HIS A 43 5.16 1.04 -7.23
CA HIS A 43 4.86 2.48 -7.21
C HIS A 43 6.02 3.35 -6.65
N GLY A 44 7.27 2.86 -6.71
CA GLY A 44 8.46 3.49 -6.15
C GLY A 44 9.02 2.76 -4.91
N GLY A 45 10.26 3.08 -4.53
CA GLY A 45 10.98 2.45 -3.42
C GLY A 45 11.85 1.25 -3.82
N ARG A 46 12.54 0.65 -2.83
CA ARG A 46 13.36 -0.55 -3.03
C ARG A 46 12.43 -1.74 -3.37
N PRO A 47 12.79 -2.57 -4.37
CA PRO A 47 12.02 -3.77 -4.68
C PRO A 47 11.95 -4.71 -3.48
N ILE A 48 10.88 -5.49 -3.43
CA ILE A 48 10.67 -6.51 -2.39
C ILE A 48 11.68 -7.63 -2.63
N PRO A 49 12.52 -7.99 -1.63
CA PRO A 49 13.57 -8.99 -1.82
C PRO A 49 13.09 -10.41 -2.14
N GLY A 50 11.89 -10.78 -1.68
CA GLY A 50 11.36 -12.14 -1.81
C GLY A 50 11.90 -13.17 -0.79
N TYR A 51 12.78 -12.74 0.10
CA TYR A 51 13.36 -13.57 1.16
C TYR A 51 13.65 -12.77 2.44
N SER A 52 13.75 -13.46 3.57
CA SER A 52 14.27 -12.91 4.84
C SER A 52 15.53 -13.68 5.24
N LEU A 53 16.36 -13.13 6.12
CA LEU A 53 17.52 -13.85 6.64
C LEU A 53 17.15 -14.56 7.95
N SER A 54 17.68 -15.76 8.14
CA SER A 54 17.78 -16.39 9.46
C SER A 54 18.91 -15.75 10.28
N ALA A 55 18.95 -16.01 11.59
CA ALA A 55 20.05 -15.62 12.47
C ALA A 55 21.42 -16.11 11.96
N ASP A 56 21.45 -17.26 11.29
CA ASP A 56 22.65 -17.85 10.66
C ASP A 56 23.05 -17.18 9.34
N GLY A 57 22.33 -16.13 8.92
CA GLY A 57 22.57 -15.42 7.66
C GLY A 57 22.07 -16.15 6.41
N GLN A 58 21.40 -17.30 6.57
CA GLN A 58 20.82 -18.04 5.45
C GLN A 58 19.53 -17.38 4.93
N PRO A 59 19.35 -17.25 3.61
CA PRO A 59 18.12 -16.71 3.04
C PRO A 59 16.99 -17.73 3.11
N VAL A 60 15.86 -17.31 3.64
CA VAL A 60 14.60 -18.06 3.71
C VAL A 60 13.59 -17.40 2.78
N SER A 61 13.03 -18.17 1.84
CA SER A 61 12.07 -17.68 0.85
C SER A 61 10.76 -17.22 1.50
N ASP A 62 10.07 -16.30 0.83
CA ASP A 62 8.74 -15.85 1.29
C ASP A 62 7.70 -16.98 1.29
N GLU A 63 7.85 -17.96 0.40
CA GLU A 63 7.02 -19.18 0.34
C GLU A 63 7.18 -20.03 1.61
N GLN A 64 8.42 -20.31 2.02
CA GLN A 64 8.69 -21.05 3.26
C GLN A 64 8.12 -20.35 4.49
N ILE A 65 8.22 -19.02 4.53
CA ILE A 65 7.69 -18.22 5.65
C ILE A 65 6.16 -18.29 5.67
N LYS A 66 5.50 -18.37 4.51
CA LYS A 66 4.04 -18.53 4.41
C LYS A 66 3.60 -19.91 4.91
N GLU A 67 4.35 -20.97 4.61
CA GLU A 67 4.08 -22.31 5.14
C GLU A 67 4.11 -22.34 6.66
N TRP A 68 5.18 -21.80 7.28
CA TRP A 68 5.28 -21.72 8.75
C TRP A 68 4.16 -20.88 9.36
N ILE A 69 3.75 -19.79 8.71
CA ILE A 69 2.60 -19.00 9.15
C ILE A 69 1.32 -19.85 9.15
N SER A 70 1.09 -20.65 8.12
CA SER A 70 -0.08 -21.52 8.00
C SER A 70 -0.07 -22.63 9.06
N GLU A 71 1.08 -23.24 9.31
CA GLU A 71 1.27 -24.23 10.37
C GLU A 71 0.97 -23.62 11.75
N LEU A 72 1.53 -22.46 12.06
CA LEU A 72 1.29 -21.74 13.33
C LEU A 72 -0.19 -21.34 13.54
N ILE A 73 -0.92 -21.10 12.45
CA ILE A 73 -2.36 -20.79 12.51
C ILE A 73 -3.18 -22.07 12.71
N ALA A 74 -2.72 -23.20 12.17
CA ALA A 74 -3.42 -24.48 12.27
C ALA A 74 -3.19 -25.18 13.63
N ASP A 75 -2.00 -25.05 14.20
CA ASP A 75 -1.59 -25.72 15.43
C ASP A 75 -2.22 -25.09 16.69
N GLU A 76 -2.46 -23.78 16.67
CA GLU A 76 -3.01 -23.07 17.82
C GLU A 76 -4.48 -22.65 17.65
N GLU A 77 -5.29 -23.03 18.63
CA GLU A 77 -6.70 -22.63 18.79
C GLU A 77 -6.88 -21.11 19.08
N SER A 78 -5.75 -20.37 19.20
CA SER A 78 -5.71 -18.93 19.46
C SER A 78 -5.53 -18.13 18.16
N ALA A 79 -6.44 -17.17 17.96
CA ALA A 79 -6.43 -16.21 16.86
C ALA A 79 -5.17 -15.30 16.88
N TYR A 80 -4.07 -15.79 16.30
CA TYR A 80 -2.83 -15.03 16.20
C TYR A 80 -2.93 -13.89 15.17
N GLY A 81 -2.74 -12.65 15.65
CA GLY A 81 -2.49 -11.52 14.77
C GLY A 81 -1.04 -11.51 14.26
N TYR A 82 -0.78 -10.83 13.14
CA TYR A 82 0.55 -10.73 12.52
C TYR A 82 1.68 -10.33 13.49
N ARG A 83 1.37 -9.54 14.54
CA ARG A 83 2.36 -9.16 15.57
C ARG A 83 2.81 -10.35 16.42
N LYS A 84 1.89 -11.24 16.79
CA LYS A 84 2.19 -12.44 17.57
C LYS A 84 2.90 -13.46 16.68
N LEU A 85 2.43 -13.66 15.45
CA LEU A 85 3.12 -14.49 14.44
C LEU A 85 4.56 -14.04 14.21
N THR A 86 4.83 -12.72 14.18
CA THR A 86 6.20 -12.21 14.06
C THR A 86 7.09 -12.65 15.24
N VAL A 87 6.53 -12.75 16.45
CA VAL A 87 7.28 -13.18 17.64
C VAL A 87 7.56 -14.68 17.57
N CYS A 88 6.56 -15.50 17.19
CA CYS A 88 6.74 -16.94 16.99
C CYS A 88 7.80 -17.23 15.92
N LEU A 89 7.69 -16.60 14.75
CA LEU A 89 8.67 -16.73 13.65
C LEU A 89 10.11 -16.37 14.07
N ARG A 90 10.28 -15.39 14.97
CA ARG A 90 11.59 -15.02 15.50
C ARG A 90 12.09 -16.00 16.56
N ARG A 91 11.19 -16.58 17.34
CA ARG A 91 11.53 -17.50 18.42
C ARG A 91 11.85 -18.88 17.89
N ASP A 92 11.00 -19.41 17.03
CA ASP A 92 10.99 -20.81 16.63
C ASP A 92 11.90 -21.05 15.41
N HIS A 93 11.92 -20.10 14.47
CA HIS A 93 12.72 -20.18 13.24
C HIS A 93 13.88 -19.17 13.18
N GLN A 94 14.15 -18.46 14.29
CA GLN A 94 15.22 -17.46 14.43
C GLN A 94 15.29 -16.43 13.27
N LEU A 95 14.16 -16.09 12.67
CA LEU A 95 14.09 -15.21 11.51
C LEU A 95 14.35 -13.74 11.87
N ILE A 96 15.21 -13.08 11.09
CA ILE A 96 15.38 -11.63 11.10
C ILE A 96 14.27 -11.00 10.22
N ILE A 97 13.05 -11.01 10.75
CA ILE A 97 11.85 -10.52 10.03
C ILE A 97 11.16 -9.37 10.76
N ASN A 98 10.63 -8.40 10.01
CA ASN A 98 9.83 -7.29 10.55
C ASN A 98 8.33 -7.61 10.46
N LYS A 99 7.56 -7.16 11.46
CA LYS A 99 6.09 -7.28 11.48
C LYS A 99 5.39 -6.75 10.22
N LYS A 100 5.99 -5.74 9.56
CA LYS A 100 5.47 -5.20 8.28
C LYS A 100 5.53 -6.23 7.15
N LYS A 101 6.56 -7.07 7.12
CA LYS A 101 6.72 -8.12 6.12
C LYS A 101 5.71 -9.24 6.35
N VAL A 102 5.58 -9.71 7.59
CA VAL A 102 4.57 -10.71 7.99
C VAL A 102 3.16 -10.25 7.63
N TYR A 103 2.83 -8.98 7.90
CA TYR A 103 1.54 -8.41 7.48
C TYR A 103 1.32 -8.48 5.97
N ARG A 104 2.34 -8.19 5.16
CA ARG A 104 2.23 -8.26 3.70
C ARG A 104 2.01 -9.69 3.22
N LEU A 105 2.73 -10.67 3.77
CA LEU A 105 2.56 -12.09 3.44
C LEU A 105 1.16 -12.59 3.79
N LEU A 106 0.66 -12.26 4.99
CA LEU A 106 -0.73 -12.58 5.38
C LEU A 106 -1.77 -11.89 4.50
N LYS A 107 -1.49 -10.67 4.01
CA LYS A 107 -2.38 -9.97 3.09
C LYS A 107 -2.43 -10.63 1.72
N GLU A 108 -1.29 -11.11 1.23
CA GLU A 108 -1.18 -11.84 -0.04
C GLU A 108 -1.95 -13.16 0.01
N GLU A 109 -1.90 -13.89 1.14
CA GLU A 109 -2.63 -15.15 1.35
C GLU A 109 -4.11 -14.96 1.77
N GLY A 110 -4.57 -13.72 1.99
CA GLY A 110 -5.95 -13.47 2.42
C GLY A 110 -6.26 -13.89 3.86
N LEU A 111 -5.25 -14.16 4.69
CA LEU A 111 -5.37 -14.62 6.09
C LEU A 111 -5.55 -13.50 7.11
N LEU A 112 -5.68 -12.24 6.66
CA LEU A 112 -5.90 -11.11 7.57
C LEU A 112 -7.31 -11.11 8.14
N GLN A 113 -7.41 -11.07 9.47
CA GLN A 113 -8.67 -10.86 10.15
C GLN A 113 -9.29 -9.50 9.78
N PRO A 114 -10.63 -9.40 9.75
CA PRO A 114 -11.31 -8.16 9.47
C PRO A 114 -10.89 -7.08 10.48
N GLN A 115 -10.72 -5.86 9.98
CA GLN A 115 -10.42 -4.72 10.83
C GLN A 115 -11.51 -4.56 11.89
N ARG A 116 -11.12 -4.55 13.17
CA ARG A 116 -12.05 -4.34 14.28
C ARG A 116 -12.86 -3.07 14.04
N LYS A 117 -14.19 -3.22 13.96
CA LYS A 117 -15.12 -2.09 13.94
C LYS A 117 -15.07 -1.41 15.32
N LYS A 118 -14.66 -0.15 15.35
CA LYS A 118 -14.72 0.67 16.56
C LYS A 118 -16.15 1.19 16.70
N ASN A 119 -16.90 0.62 17.63
CA ASN A 119 -18.19 1.17 18.00
C ASN A 119 -17.93 2.40 18.87
N SER A 120 -18.44 3.57 18.46
CA SER A 120 -18.41 4.75 19.33
C SER A 120 -19.36 4.52 20.50
N HIS A 121 -18.83 4.43 21.71
CA HIS A 121 -19.62 4.19 22.93
C HIS A 121 -20.62 5.32 23.22
N HIS A 122 -20.29 6.54 22.84
CA HIS A 122 -21.17 7.69 22.95
C HIS A 122 -21.63 8.11 21.55
N PRO A 123 -22.92 8.46 21.36
CA PRO A 123 -23.31 9.16 20.16
C PRO A 123 -22.53 10.48 20.13
N ARG A 124 -21.80 10.75 19.04
CA ARG A 124 -21.28 12.10 18.80
C ARG A 124 -22.50 13.00 18.60
N ARG A 125 -22.95 13.66 19.66
CA ARG A 125 -23.92 14.75 19.54
C ARG A 125 -23.19 15.91 18.88
N LEU A 126 -23.22 15.95 17.56
CA LEU A 126 -22.85 17.15 16.81
C LEU A 126 -23.75 18.29 17.29
N ALA A 127 -23.20 19.50 17.36
CA ALA A 127 -23.98 20.69 17.66
C ALA A 127 -25.13 20.79 16.63
N ASN A 128 -26.36 20.72 17.12
CA ASN A 128 -27.53 20.87 16.26
C ASN A 128 -27.83 22.37 16.13
N ASN A 129 -27.79 22.88 14.90
CA ASN A 129 -28.24 24.25 14.61
C ASN A 129 -29.75 24.34 14.86
N ARG A 130 -30.13 24.93 15.99
CA ARG A 130 -31.54 25.19 16.35
C ARG A 130 -31.93 26.59 15.91
N LYS A 131 -33.12 26.74 15.31
CA LYS A 131 -33.73 28.05 15.06
C LYS A 131 -34.43 28.52 16.33
N ILE A 132 -34.04 29.67 16.85
CA ILE A 132 -34.64 30.31 18.04
C ILE A 132 -35.57 31.42 17.55
N THR A 133 -36.86 31.33 17.88
CA THR A 133 -37.92 32.25 17.44
C THR A 133 -38.53 33.07 18.57
N ALA A 134 -38.33 32.69 19.84
CA ALA A 134 -38.91 33.35 21.01
C ALA A 134 -37.96 33.31 22.22
N PRO A 135 -38.13 34.21 23.21
CA PRO A 135 -37.37 34.14 24.46
C PRO A 135 -37.60 32.80 25.19
N ASN A 136 -36.62 32.36 25.99
CA ASN A 136 -36.62 31.14 26.80
C ASN A 136 -36.61 29.79 26.04
N GLN A 137 -36.27 29.77 24.76
CA GLN A 137 -36.24 28.52 23.98
C GLN A 137 -34.91 27.75 24.05
N LEU A 138 -33.80 28.42 24.33
CA LEU A 138 -32.49 27.80 24.50
C LEU A 138 -31.71 28.55 25.58
N TRP A 139 -31.21 27.81 26.56
CA TRP A 139 -30.33 28.31 27.60
C TRP A 139 -29.03 27.54 27.51
N GLU A 140 -27.94 28.24 27.18
CA GLU A 140 -26.59 27.69 27.15
C GLU A 140 -25.77 28.36 28.24
N MET A 141 -24.94 27.57 28.91
CA MET A 141 -24.04 28.05 29.95
C MET A 141 -22.65 27.55 29.62
N ASP A 142 -21.69 28.46 29.47
CA ASP A 142 -20.28 28.12 29.29
C ASP A 142 -19.68 27.75 30.65
N VAL A 143 -19.27 26.49 30.80
CA VAL A 143 -18.63 26.01 32.02
C VAL A 143 -17.18 25.68 31.71
N LYS A 144 -16.26 26.51 32.23
CA LYS A 144 -14.83 26.22 32.22
C LYS A 144 -14.47 25.45 33.48
N TYR A 145 -13.95 24.23 33.32
CA TYR A 145 -13.33 23.50 34.42
C TYR A 145 -11.94 24.10 34.68
N GLY A 146 -11.76 24.74 35.83
CA GLY A 146 -10.42 25.00 36.36
C GLY A 146 -9.79 23.67 36.77
N LEU A 147 -8.60 23.36 36.25
CA LEU A 147 -7.82 22.21 36.74
C LEU A 147 -7.43 22.44 38.20
N LEU A 148 -7.67 21.43 39.04
CA LEU A 148 -7.03 21.23 40.34
C LEU A 148 -5.67 20.58 40.15
#